data_AF-A0A9C7CBB3-F1
#
_entry.id   AF-A0A9C7CBB3-F1
#
_cell.length_a   1.000
_cell.length_b   1.000
_cell.length_c   1.000
_cell.angle_alpha   90.00
_cell.angle_beta   90.00
_cell.angle_gamma   90.00
#
_symmetry.space_group_name_H-M   'P 1'
#
loop_
_entity.id
_entity.type
_entity.pdbx_description
1 polymer ?
#
loop_
_entity_poly.entity_id
_entity_poly.type
_entity_poly.pdbx_seq_one_letter_code
_entity_poly.pdbx_strand_id
1 'polypeptide(L)' 'MKPFYIDYPQEKIAEHQHAYRCLHCKIPTTIIFGLLENHAKDCAYRIHQGRWTQLEASLKPTQKHFDEPHIDEVD' A
#
# COMPACT_ATOMS: atom_id res chain seq x y z
N MET A 1 -17.10 -6.16 14.01
CA MET A 1 -15.64 -5.90 13.91
C MET A 1 -15.27 -5.85 12.43
N LYS A 2 -14.52 -4.85 11.97
CA LYS A 2 -13.97 -4.87 10.60
C LYS A 2 -12.84 -5.89 10.55
N PRO A 3 -12.74 -6.73 9.50
CA PRO A 3 -11.62 -7.64 9.35
C PRO A 3 -10.33 -6.82 9.25
N PHE A 4 -9.36 -7.12 10.11
CA PHE A 4 -8.02 -6.57 9.97
C PHE A 4 -7.32 -7.38 8.88
N TYR A 5 -6.93 -6.72 7.79
CA TYR A 5 -6.21 -7.35 6.70
C TYR A 5 -4.75 -6.93 6.77
N ILE A 6 -3.86 -7.92 6.79
CA ILE A 6 -2.42 -7.69 6.68
C ILE A 6 -2.08 -7.78 5.20
N ASP A 7 -1.57 -6.67 4.65
CA ASP A 7 -1.33 -6.51 3.22
C ASP A 7 0.07 -6.96 2.78
N TYR A 8 0.96 -7.32 3.71
CA TYR A 8 2.32 -7.77 3.42
C TYR A 8 2.52 -9.29 3.56
N PRO A 9 3.47 -9.88 2.81
CA PRO A 9 3.78 -11.30 2.91
C PRO A 9 4.37 -11.67 4.27
N GLN A 10 3.83 -12.74 4.86
CA GLN A 10 4.20 -13.26 6.17
C GLN A 10 4.73 -14.69 6.07
N GLU A 11 5.61 -15.06 6.99
CA GLU A 11 6.01 -16.45 7.23
C GLU A 11 5.75 -16.83 8.70
N LYS A 12 5.45 -18.11 8.93
CA LYS A 12 5.23 -18.65 10.28
C LYS A 12 6.57 -18.81 11.00
N ILE A 13 6.61 -18.43 12.28
CA ILE A 13 7.76 -18.71 13.16
C ILE A 13 7.58 -20.14 13.68
N ALA A 14 8.47 -21.05 13.31
CA ALA A 14 8.32 -22.48 13.58
C ALA A 14 8.17 -22.82 15.08
N GLU A 15 8.83 -22.05 15.94
CA GLU A 15 8.86 -22.26 17.39
C GLU A 15 7.55 -21.85 18.10
N HIS A 16 6.64 -21.18 17.41
CA HIS A 16 5.40 -20.66 17.99
C HIS A 16 4.16 -21.05 17.17
N GLN A 17 3.09 -21.42 17.86
CA GLN A 17 1.90 -21.97 17.23
C GLN A 17 1.12 -20.94 16.39
N HIS A 18 1.17 -19.66 16.80
CA HIS A 18 0.42 -18.55 16.19
C HIS A 18 1.27 -17.29 15.97
N ALA A 19 2.59 -17.43 15.82
CA ALA A 19 3.46 -16.28 15.55
C ALA A 19 3.88 -16.22 14.08
N TYR A 20 3.80 -15.02 13.52
CA TYR A 20 4.18 -14.71 12.15
C TYR A 20 5.14 -13.54 12.14
N ARG A 21 5.95 -13.47 11.08
CA ARG A 21 6.85 -12.35 10.82
C ARG A 21 6.83 -11.97 9.35
N CYS A 22 7.19 -10.74 9.04
CA CYS A 22 7.34 -10.32 7.65
C CYS A 22 8.36 -11.22 6.93
N LEU A 23 8.02 -11.67 5.72
CA LEU A 23 8.91 -12.50 4.90
C LEU A 23 10.24 -11.80 4.58
N HIS A 24 10.26 -10.46 4.50
CA HIS A 24 11.41 -9.68 4.06
C HIS A 24 12.27 -9.14 5.21
N CYS A 25 11.70 -8.39 6.16
CA CYS A 25 12.47 -7.83 7.28
C CYS A 25 12.53 -8.74 8.51
N LYS A 26 11.81 -9.87 8.50
CA LYS A 26 11.78 -10.86 9.59
C LYS A 26 11.31 -10.32 10.95
N ILE A 27 10.79 -9.09 11.00
CA ILE A 27 10.22 -8.52 12.23
C ILE A 27 8.86 -9.18 12.50
N PRO A 28 8.60 -9.66 13.73
CA PRO A 28 7.32 -10.26 14.09
C PRO A 28 6.14 -9.31 13.93
N THR A 29 5.00 -9.83 13.49
CA THR A 29 3.75 -9.07 13.29
C THR A 29 3.31 -8.33 14.56
N THR A 30 3.58 -8.89 15.74
CA THR A 30 3.28 -8.30 17.05
C THR A 30 4.15 -7.09 17.39
N ILE A 31 5.35 -6.99 16.81
CA ILE A 31 6.26 -5.86 17.03
C ILE A 31 5.93 -4.70 16.08
N ILE A 32 5.55 -5.00 14.84
CA ILE A 32 5.14 -3.99 13.85
C ILE A 32 3.66 -3.63 13.92
N PHE A 33 2.91 -4.20 14.86
CA PHE A 33 1.47 -4.02 15.04
C PHE A 33 0.63 -4.30 13.79
N GLY A 34 1.11 -5.16 12.89
CA GLY A 34 0.44 -5.40 11.62
C GLY A 34 0.50 -4.22 10.62
N LEU A 35 1.28 -3.17 10.90
CA LEU A 35 1.33 -1.95 10.09
C LEU A 35 2.60 -1.89 9.24
N LEU A 36 2.43 -1.59 7.94
CA LEU A 36 3.53 -1.50 6.98
C LEU A 36 4.56 -0.41 7.35
N GLU A 37 4.11 0.69 7.96
CA GLU A 37 4.95 1.82 8.38
C GLU A 37 6.00 1.44 9.44
N ASN A 38 5.69 0.43 10.26
CA ASN A 38 6.53 -0.04 11.36
C ASN A 38 7.57 -1.08 10.92
N HIS A 39 7.59 -1.49 9.65
CA HIS A 39 8.67 -2.34 9.14
C HIS A 39 10.01 -1.61 9.17
N ALA A 40 11.10 -2.38 9.18
CA ALA A 40 12.45 -1.86 9.01
C ALA A 40 12.56 -0.94 7.78
N LYS A 41 13.41 0.09 7.86
CA LYS A 41 13.59 1.07 6.77
C LYS A 41 14.13 0.42 5.49
N ASP A 42 14.89 -0.66 5.65
CA ASP A 42 15.48 -1.50 4.60
C ASP A 42 14.58 -2.69 4.18
N CYS A 43 13.35 -2.76 4.67
CA CYS A 43 12.40 -3.82 4.29
C CYS A 43 12.09 -3.75 2.79
N ALA A 44 12.52 -4.77 2.03
CA ALA A 44 12.34 -4.83 0.57
C ALA A 44 10.88 -4.63 0.14
N TYR A 45 9.92 -5.22 0.85
CA TYR A 45 8.49 -5.05 0.55
C TYR A 45 8.02 -3.62 0.77
N ARG A 46 8.39 -2.99 1.89
CA ARG A 46 8.06 -1.58 2.19
C ARG A 46 8.61 -0.64 1.11
N ILE A 47 9.86 -0.85 0.71
CA ILE A 47 10.51 -0.05 -0.35
C ILE A 47 9.82 -0.25 -1.69
N HIS A 48 9.40 -1.48 -2.01
CA HIS A 48 8.70 -1.78 -3.24
C HIS A 48 7.30 -1.15 -3.25
N GLN A 49 6.52 -1.31 -2.18
CA GLN A 49 5.18 -0.71 -2.05
C GLN A 49 5.22 0.81 -2.23
N GLY A 50 6.17 1.49 -1.57
CA GLY A 50 6.31 2.94 -1.69
C GLY A 50 6.59 3.43 -3.12
N ARG A 51 7.31 2.62 -3.92
CA ARG A 51 7.56 2.92 -5.34
C ARG A 51 6.29 2.80 -6.18
N TRP A 52 5.45 1.80 -5.93
CA TRP A 52 4.16 1.67 -6.62
C TRP A 52 3.22 2.83 -6.31
N THR A 53 3.12 3.24 -5.05
CA THR A 53 2.27 4.38 -4.67
C THR A 53 2.70 5.67 -5.38
N GLN A 54 4.01 5.90 -5.54
CA GLN A 54 4.53 7.05 -6.28
C GLN A 54 4.20 6.98 -7.77
N LEU A 55 4.37 5.80 -8.39
CA LEU A 55 4.02 5.60 -9.80
C LEU A 55 2.53 5.78 -10.06
N GLU A 56 1.67 5.19 -9.21
CA GLU A 56 0.22 5.40 -9.29
C GLU A 56 -0.15 6.88 -9.21
N ALA A 57 0.48 7.63 -8.30
CA ALA A 57 0.26 9.07 -8.18
C ALA A 57 0.65 9.83 -9.46
N SER A 58 1.76 9.45 -10.10
CA SER A 58 2.21 10.06 -11.36
C SER A 58 1.33 9.70 -12.57
N LEU A 59 0.65 8.56 -12.54
CA LEU A 59 -0.22 8.09 -13.63
C LEU A 59 -1.67 8.58 -13.51
N LYS A 60 -2.07 9.24 -12.41
CA LYS A 60 -3.43 9.78 -12.30
C LYS A 60 -3.63 10.86 -13.35
N PRO A 61 -4.58 10.68 -14.30
CA PRO A 61 -4.85 11.71 -15.28
C PRO A 61 -5.37 12.94 -14.56
N THR A 62 -4.65 14.06 -14.68
CA THR A 62 -5.19 15.37 -14.34
C THR A 62 -6.45 15.54 -15.17
N GLN A 63 -7.63 15.43 -14.53
CA GLN A 63 -8.86 15.81 -15.19
C GLN A 63 -8.75 17.31 -15.49
N LYS A 64 -8.37 17.64 -16.71
CA LYS A 64 -8.64 18.96 -17.26
C LYS A 64 -10.16 18.99 -17.40
N HIS A 65 -10.80 19.65 -16.44
CA HIS A 65 -12.22 19.97 -16.51
C HIS A 65 -12.45 20.67 -17.86
N PHE A 66 -13.17 20.00 -18.76
CA PHE A 66 -13.44 20.52 -20.09
C PHE A 66 -14.67 21.42 -19.97
N ASP A 67 -14.48 22.62 -19.41
CA ASP A 67 -15.45 23.70 -19.52
C ASP A 67 -15.38 24.24 -20.96
N GLU A 68 -15.87 23.49 -21.92
CA GLU A 68 -16.12 24.03 -23.26
C GLU A 68 -17.55 24.54 -23.30
N PRO A 69 -17.79 25.87 -23.31
CA PRO A 69 -19.12 26.41 -23.42
C PRO A 69 -19.65 26.09 -24.82
N HIS A 70 -20.65 25.20 -24.90
CA HIS A 70 -21.41 25.01 -26.12
C HIS A 70 -22.18 26.30 -26.42
N ILE A 71 -21.71 27.03 -27.43
CA ILE A 71 -22.45 28.12 -28.05
C ILE A 71 -23.40 27.46 -29.05
N ASP A 72 -24.63 27.23 -28.63
CA ASP A 72 -25.70 26.84 -29.55
C ASP A 72 -26.12 28.09 -30.32
N GLU A 73 -25.46 28.37 -31.44
CA GLU A 73 -25.98 29.32 -32.43
C GLU A 73 -27.15 28.67 -33.15
N VAL A 74 -28.37 29.13 -32.84
CA VAL A 74 -29.59 28.85 -33.63
C VAL A 74 -29.94 30.13 -34.39
N ASP A 75 -29.86 30.05 -35.72
CA ASP A 75 -30.35 31.05 -36.69
C ASP A 75 -31.88 31.02 -36.78
#